data_AF-A0A928C7Y6-F1
#
_entry.id   AF-A0A928C7Y6-F1
#
_cell.length_a   1.000
_cell.length_b   1.000
_cell.length_c   1.000
_cell.angle_alpha   90.00
_cell.angle_beta   90.00
_cell.angle_gamma   90.00
#
_symmetry.space_group_name_H-M   'P 1'
#
loop_
_entity.id
_entity.type
_entity.pdbx_description
1 polymer ?
#
loop_
_entity_poly.entity_id
_entity_poly.type
_entity_poly.pdbx_seq_one_letter_code
_entity_poly.pdbx_strand_id
1 'polypeptide(L)'
;MNKVANRISDRQRRSLFYIFKSMKFNDEMRHDFILDYTDGRTDSLKDLDYIEAQEMIRYLQELGRTPQTRKYKSESDRLRKGVIKAIGQYFEDSGLNVSLDYIKSTAIRAAGIVPTGFVSHDFNRIPETTLTRIYNEFCRKQSVMRVKDRIPKIGLN
;
A
#
# COMPACT_ATOMS: atom_id res chain seq x y z
N MET A 1 23.52 27.21 35.46
CA MET A 1 23.78 26.89 34.04
C MET A 1 22.48 26.43 33.40
N ASN A 2 21.87 27.28 32.55
CA ASN A 2 20.59 26.98 31.89
C ASN A 2 20.78 25.90 30.82
N LYS A 3 20.35 24.65 31.11
CA LYS A 3 20.37 23.51 30.19
C LYS A 3 19.02 23.40 29.47
N VAL A 4 18.62 24.46 28.77
CA VAL A 4 17.40 24.45 27.94
C VAL A 4 17.81 24.90 26.55
N ALA A 5 17.29 24.22 25.52
CA ALA A 5 17.46 24.44 24.08
C ALA A 5 18.53 23.58 23.40
N ASN A 6 18.13 22.36 23.04
CA ASN A 6 18.40 21.71 21.74
C ASN A 6 18.11 20.20 21.76
N ARG A 7 17.30 19.65 22.69
CA ARG A 7 16.96 18.21 22.64
C ARG A 7 15.93 17.92 21.55
N ILE A 8 15.96 16.68 21.03
CA ILE A 8 14.93 16.15 20.14
C ILE A 8 13.51 16.44 20.67
N SER A 9 12.62 16.90 19.78
CA SER A 9 11.21 17.09 20.11
C SER A 9 10.43 15.76 20.04
N ASP A 10 9.32 15.66 20.78
CA ASP A 10 8.45 14.47 20.70
C ASP A 10 7.91 14.21 19.29
N ARG A 11 7.71 15.27 18.51
CA ARG A 11 7.32 15.16 17.10
C ARG A 11 8.42 14.47 16.28
N GLN A 12 9.67 14.85 16.47
CA GLN A 12 10.81 14.23 15.78
C GLN A 12 11.01 12.79 16.22
N ARG A 13 10.92 12.51 17.53
CA ARG A 13 11.02 11.14 18.07
C ARG A 13 9.97 10.22 17.47
N ARG A 14 8.70 10.66 17.42
CA ARG A 14 7.62 9.91 16.76
C ARG A 14 7.90 9.71 15.27
N SER A 15 8.39 10.74 14.58
CA SER A 15 8.69 10.66 13.15
C SER A 15 9.78 9.63 12.86
N LEU A 16 10.90 9.67 13.60
CA LEU A 16 11.98 8.70 13.50
C LEU A 16 11.48 7.28 13.80
N PHE A 17 10.69 7.11 14.86
CA PHE A 17 10.08 5.81 15.18
C PHE A 17 9.29 5.22 14.00
N TYR A 18 8.42 6.02 13.36
CA TYR A 18 7.66 5.54 12.20
C TYR A 18 8.54 5.26 10.99
N ILE A 19 9.55 6.08 10.73
CA ILE A 19 10.49 5.89 9.61
C ILE A 19 11.26 4.57 9.79
N PHE A 20 11.90 4.36 10.94
CA PHE A 20 12.60 3.11 11.23
C PHE A 20 11.69 1.89 11.13
N LYS A 21 10.46 1.98 11.68
CA LYS A 21 9.47 0.91 11.55
C LYS A 21 9.11 0.63 10.09
N SER A 22 8.90 1.67 9.28
CA SER A 22 8.58 1.53 7.85
C SER A 22 9.71 0.89 7.05
N MET A 23 10.96 1.13 7.45
CA MET A 23 12.17 0.58 6.85
C MET A 23 12.53 -0.80 7.42
N LYS A 24 11.70 -1.34 8.33
CA LYS A 24 11.88 -2.63 9.02
C LYS A 24 13.19 -2.75 9.81
N PHE A 25 13.67 -1.63 10.36
CA PHE A 25 14.78 -1.67 11.30
C PHE A 25 14.33 -2.40 12.56
N ASN A 26 15.11 -3.38 13.00
CA ASN A 26 14.99 -3.92 14.36
C ASN A 26 15.70 -2.97 15.35
N ASP A 27 15.65 -3.29 16.65
CA ASP A 27 16.24 -2.41 17.66
C ASP A 27 17.77 -2.29 17.51
N GLU A 28 18.49 -3.38 17.27
CA GLU A 28 19.96 -3.38 17.06
C GLU A 28 20.35 -2.51 15.86
N MET A 29 19.74 -2.73 14.69
CA MET A 29 19.97 -1.93 13.48
C MET A 29 19.68 -0.44 13.69
N ARG A 30 18.69 -0.12 14.53
CA ARG A 30 18.40 1.27 14.88
C ARG A 30 19.51 1.86 15.74
N HIS A 31 19.97 1.14 16.76
CA HIS A 31 21.06 1.58 17.63
C HIS A 31 22.36 1.78 16.86
N ASP A 32 22.74 0.80 16.03
CA ASP A 32 23.93 0.87 15.17
C ASP A 32 23.84 2.05 14.21
N PHE A 33 22.69 2.25 13.56
CA PHE A 33 22.51 3.38 12.65
C PHE A 33 22.63 4.73 13.34
N ILE A 34 22.09 4.89 14.55
CA ILE A 34 22.20 6.16 15.29
C ILE A 34 23.64 6.39 15.72
N LEU A 35 24.34 5.33 16.15
CA LEU A 35 25.75 5.40 16.52
C LEU A 35 26.60 5.82 15.34
N ASP A 36 26.42 5.19 14.18
CA ASP A 36 27.14 5.52 12.95
C ASP A 36 26.81 6.95 12.47
N TYR A 37 25.52 7.32 12.45
CA TYR A 37 25.08 8.64 11.98
C TYR A 37 25.57 9.79 12.87
N THR A 38 25.82 9.53 14.15
CA THR A 38 26.31 10.52 15.11
C THR A 38 27.82 10.42 15.37
N ASP A 39 28.56 9.75 14.48
CA ASP A 39 30.01 9.55 14.59
C ASP A 39 30.43 8.97 15.96
N GLY A 40 29.66 8.02 16.48
CA GLY A 40 29.91 7.33 17.74
C GLY A 40 29.46 8.09 19.00
N ARG A 41 28.82 9.26 18.86
CA ARG A 41 28.41 10.09 20.01
C ARG A 41 27.30 9.44 20.84
N THR A 42 26.32 8.80 20.21
CA THR A 42 25.21 8.14 20.91
C THR A 42 24.56 7.08 20.03
N ASP A 43 24.02 6.03 20.65
CA ASP A 43 23.17 5.01 20.01
C ASP A 43 21.67 5.25 20.26
N SER A 44 21.30 6.33 20.94
CA SER A 44 19.97 6.54 21.49
C SER A 44 19.28 7.77 20.93
N LEU A 45 18.04 7.59 20.45
CA LEU A 45 17.19 8.68 19.97
C LEU A 45 16.93 9.76 21.02
N LYS A 46 17.02 9.44 22.32
CA LYS A 46 16.73 10.40 23.39
C LYS A 46 17.85 11.42 23.57
N ASP A 47 19.03 11.09 23.10
CA ASP A 47 20.27 11.84 23.26
C ASP A 47 20.66 12.58 21.98
N LEU A 48 19.80 12.54 20.97
CA LEU A 48 19.85 13.41 19.79
C LEU A 48 19.41 14.83 20.15
N ASP A 49 20.12 15.77 19.54
CA ASP A 49 19.70 17.15 19.50
C ASP A 49 18.62 17.38 18.41
N TYR A 50 18.01 18.56 18.42
CA TYR A 50 16.93 18.91 17.50
C TYR A 50 17.39 18.93 16.04
N ILE A 51 18.60 19.41 15.76
CA ILE A 51 19.14 19.54 14.41
C ILE A 51 19.54 18.17 13.90
N GLU A 52 20.29 17.40 14.67
CA GLU A 52 20.67 16.02 14.36
C GLU A 52 19.44 15.16 14.04
N ALA A 53 18.39 15.26 14.88
CA ALA A 53 17.14 14.54 14.64
C ALA A 53 16.43 15.00 13.37
N GLN A 54 16.46 16.30 13.06
CA GLN A 54 15.84 16.85 11.86
C GLN A 54 16.57 16.42 10.59
N GLU A 55 17.89 16.46 10.61
CA GLU A 55 18.74 16.03 9.50
C GLU A 55 18.63 14.53 9.27
N MET A 56 18.62 13.73 10.35
CA MET A 56 18.41 12.28 10.27
C MET A 56 17.05 11.93 9.67
N ILE A 57 15.99 12.63 10.06
CA ILE A 57 14.65 12.46 9.45
C ILE A 57 14.73 12.74 7.94
N ARG A 58 15.39 13.83 7.54
CA ARG A 58 15.53 14.19 6.12
C ARG A 58 16.31 13.13 5.35
N TYR A 59 17.46 12.72 5.87
CA TYR A 59 18.31 11.69 5.28
C TYR A 59 17.56 10.37 5.09
N LEU A 60 16.90 9.87 6.14
CA LEU A 60 16.14 8.61 6.07
C LEU A 60 14.92 8.72 5.16
N GLN A 61 14.28 9.89 5.09
CA GLN A 61 13.20 10.12 4.14
C GLN A 61 13.71 10.13 2.70
N GLU A 62 14.86 10.73 2.42
CA GLU A 62 15.49 10.72 1.10
C GLU A 62 15.91 9.30 0.70
N LEU A 63 16.50 8.54 1.63
CA LEU A 63 16.86 7.14 1.46
C LEU A 63 15.63 6.24 1.20
N GLY A 64 14.52 6.51 1.90
CA GLY A 64 13.23 5.83 1.69
C GLY A 64 12.44 6.31 0.47
N ARG A 65 12.89 7.35 -0.24
CA ARG A 65 12.24 7.97 -1.40
C ARG A 65 13.10 7.83 -2.65
N THR A 66 13.38 6.61 -3.09
CA THR A 66 13.74 6.44 -4.51
C THR A 66 12.53 6.83 -5.38
N PRO A 67 12.67 7.68 -6.43
CA PRO A 67 11.56 8.09 -7.31
C PRO A 67 10.76 6.90 -7.88
N GLN A 68 11.45 5.76 -8.04
CA GLN A 68 10.89 4.49 -8.49
C GLN A 68 9.80 3.94 -7.57
N THR A 69 9.95 4.05 -6.24
CA THR A 69 8.99 3.48 -5.28
C THR A 69 7.69 4.28 -5.19
N ARG A 70 7.75 5.61 -5.34
CA ARG A 70 6.55 6.46 -5.42
C ARG A 70 5.75 6.20 -6.69
N LYS A 71 6.43 6.13 -7.84
CA LYS A 71 5.80 5.80 -9.13
C LYS A 71 5.17 4.40 -9.08
N TYR A 72 5.90 3.41 -8.55
CA TYR A 72 5.40 2.05 -8.37
C TYR A 72 4.16 2.01 -7.46
N LYS A 73 4.17 2.68 -6.30
CA LYS A 73 3.01 2.74 -5.41
C LYS A 73 1.80 3.39 -6.09
N SER A 74 2.01 4.47 -6.85
CA SER A 74 0.94 5.14 -7.60
C SER A 74 0.32 4.24 -8.68
N GLU A 75 1.15 3.44 -9.36
CA GLU A 75 0.68 2.51 -10.40
C GLU A 75 -0.11 1.34 -9.78
N SER A 76 0.42 0.77 -8.70
CA SER A 76 -0.24 -0.29 -7.93
C SER A 76 -1.62 0.16 -7.42
N ASP A 77 -1.73 1.38 -6.89
CA ASP A 77 -3.00 1.94 -6.42
C ASP A 77 -3.97 2.22 -7.57
N ARG A 78 -3.47 2.64 -8.73
CA ARG A 78 -4.27 2.82 -9.95
C ARG A 78 -4.88 1.49 -10.40
N LEU A 79 -4.08 0.43 -10.46
CA LEU A 79 -4.54 -0.91 -10.84
C LEU A 79 -5.59 -1.45 -9.86
N ARG A 80 -5.36 -1.30 -8.55
CA ARG A 80 -6.32 -1.68 -7.50
C ARG A 80 -7.67 -0.98 -7.67
N LYS A 81 -7.67 0.34 -7.85
CA LYS A 81 -8.90 1.11 -8.10
C LYS A 81 -9.59 0.68 -9.40
N GLY A 82 -8.83 0.39 -10.44
CA GLY A 82 -9.33 -0.14 -11.71
C GLY A 82 -10.07 -1.46 -11.55
N VAL A 83 -9.50 -2.41 -10.79
CA VAL A 83 -10.14 -3.70 -10.48
C VAL A 83 -11.44 -3.50 -9.70
N ILE A 84 -11.43 -2.66 -8.65
CA ILE A 84 -12.64 -2.36 -7.88
C ILE A 84 -13.74 -1.82 -8.79
N LYS A 85 -13.41 -0.85 -9.65
CA LYS A 85 -14.36 -0.27 -10.61
C LYS A 85 -14.90 -1.32 -11.58
N ALA A 86 -14.04 -2.16 -12.15
CA ALA A 86 -14.47 -3.16 -13.14
C ALA A 86 -15.39 -4.22 -12.52
N ILE A 87 -15.07 -4.70 -11.31
CA ILE A 87 -15.92 -5.68 -10.63
C ILE A 87 -17.25 -5.03 -10.18
N GLY A 88 -17.19 -3.81 -9.65
CA GLY A 88 -18.39 -3.05 -9.27
C GLY A 88 -19.34 -2.87 -10.46
N GLN A 89 -18.83 -2.40 -11.60
CA GLN A 89 -19.62 -2.23 -12.81
C GLN A 89 -20.22 -3.55 -13.32
N TYR A 90 -19.49 -4.66 -13.21
CA TYR A 90 -20.02 -5.96 -13.59
C TYR A 90 -21.24 -6.36 -12.73
N PHE A 91 -21.21 -6.09 -11.43
CA PHE A 91 -22.35 -6.35 -10.55
C PHE A 91 -23.50 -5.39 -10.85
N GLU A 92 -23.22 -4.10 -11.07
CA GLU A 92 -24.23 -3.12 -11.48
C GLU A 92 -24.92 -3.53 -12.79
N ASP A 93 -24.14 -3.91 -13.81
CA ASP A 93 -24.65 -4.43 -15.10
C ASP A 93 -25.47 -5.72 -14.91
N SER A 94 -25.23 -6.47 -13.83
CA SER A 94 -26.01 -7.66 -13.44
C SER A 94 -27.25 -7.34 -12.62
N GLY A 95 -27.55 -6.06 -12.37
CA GLY A 95 -28.65 -5.61 -11.51
C GLY A 95 -28.41 -5.83 -10.02
N LEU A 96 -27.16 -6.04 -9.60
CA LEU A 96 -26.78 -6.27 -8.21
C LEU A 96 -26.07 -5.05 -7.61
N ASN A 97 -26.50 -4.64 -6.43
CA ASN A 97 -25.79 -3.66 -5.61
C ASN A 97 -25.01 -4.38 -4.52
N VAL A 98 -23.69 -4.26 -4.52
CA VAL A 98 -22.80 -4.98 -3.60
C VAL A 98 -21.86 -4.02 -2.86
N SER A 99 -21.46 -4.41 -1.65
CA SER A 99 -20.52 -3.62 -0.85
C SER A 99 -19.09 -3.67 -1.42
N LEU A 100 -18.29 -2.66 -1.08
CA LEU A 100 -16.87 -2.62 -1.44
C LEU A 100 -16.09 -3.84 -0.91
N ASP A 101 -16.44 -4.36 0.26
CA ASP A 101 -15.79 -5.54 0.84
C ASP A 101 -16.13 -6.81 0.07
N TYR A 102 -17.35 -6.90 -0.46
CA TYR A 102 -17.73 -7.99 -1.36
C TYR A 102 -16.98 -7.93 -2.69
N ILE A 103 -16.79 -6.72 -3.23
CA ILE A 103 -15.98 -6.47 -4.44
C ILE A 103 -14.53 -6.92 -4.20
N LYS A 104 -13.91 -6.50 -3.08
CA LYS A 104 -12.54 -6.91 -2.72
C LYS A 104 -12.42 -8.42 -2.52
N SER A 105 -13.39 -9.04 -1.84
CA SER A 105 -13.45 -10.49 -1.65
C SER A 105 -13.59 -11.24 -2.98
N THR A 106 -14.34 -10.68 -3.92
CA THR A 106 -14.45 -11.22 -5.28
C THR A 106 -13.13 -11.12 -6.03
N ALA A 107 -12.40 -10.01 -5.92
CA ALA A 107 -11.06 -9.88 -6.49
C ALA A 107 -10.06 -10.90 -5.89
N ILE A 108 -10.09 -11.10 -4.57
CA ILE A 108 -9.23 -12.08 -3.89
C ILE A 108 -9.54 -13.51 -4.38
N ARG A 109 -10.83 -13.86 -4.53
CA ARG A 109 -11.24 -15.14 -5.09
C ARG A 109 -10.79 -15.29 -6.55
N ALA A 110 -10.99 -14.26 -7.38
CA ALA A 110 -10.57 -14.25 -8.79
C ALA A 110 -9.04 -14.30 -8.96
N ALA A 111 -8.29 -13.83 -7.95
CA ALA A 111 -6.83 -13.94 -7.93
C ALA A 111 -6.35 -15.40 -7.85
N GLY A 112 -7.19 -16.34 -7.40
CA GLY A 112 -6.83 -17.75 -7.24
C GLY A 112 -5.79 -17.97 -6.15
N ILE A 113 -5.62 -17.00 -5.24
CA ILE A 113 -4.69 -17.10 -4.12
C ILE A 113 -5.35 -18.01 -3.09
N VAL A 114 -5.02 -19.30 -3.14
CA VAL A 114 -5.46 -20.28 -2.14
C VAL A 114 -4.77 -19.95 -0.81
N PRO A 115 -5.48 -19.81 0.32
CA PRO A 115 -4.86 -19.51 1.59
C PRO A 115 -4.06 -20.72 2.06
N THR A 116 -2.74 -20.67 1.97
CA THR A 116 -1.87 -21.61 2.66
C THR A 116 -1.56 -21.04 4.04
N GLY A 117 -2.35 -21.43 5.04
CA GLY A 117 -2.07 -21.40 6.49
C GLY A 117 -1.79 -20.05 7.18
N PHE A 118 -1.37 -19.01 6.46
CA PHE A 118 -0.82 -17.77 7.06
C PHE A 118 -0.93 -16.53 6.15
N VAL A 119 -1.49 -16.65 4.94
CA VAL A 119 -1.62 -15.51 4.00
C VAL A 119 -2.94 -14.79 4.26
N SER A 120 -2.85 -13.55 4.73
CA SER A 120 -4.02 -12.68 4.91
C SER A 120 -4.79 -12.51 3.60
N HIS A 121 -6.13 -12.55 3.67
CA HIS A 121 -7.06 -12.18 2.59
C HIS A 121 -7.03 -10.68 2.31
N ASP A 122 -5.84 -10.13 2.05
CA ASP A 122 -5.64 -8.71 1.86
C ASP A 122 -5.57 -8.39 0.36
N PHE A 123 -6.58 -7.69 -0.12
CA PHE A 123 -6.66 -7.16 -1.47
C PHE A 123 -5.41 -6.36 -1.86
N ASN A 124 -4.77 -5.68 -0.90
CA ASN A 124 -3.57 -4.89 -1.17
C ASN A 124 -2.35 -5.73 -1.56
N ARG A 125 -2.36 -7.03 -1.24
CA ARG A 125 -1.27 -7.97 -1.49
C ARG A 125 -1.40 -8.71 -2.83
N ILE A 126 -2.44 -8.46 -3.61
CA ILE A 126 -2.60 -9.04 -4.95
C ILE A 126 -1.49 -8.48 -5.87
N PRO A 127 -0.70 -9.33 -6.56
CA PRO A 127 0.33 -8.88 -7.51
C PRO A 127 -0.27 -8.09 -8.68
N GLU A 128 0.50 -7.13 -9.23
CA GLU A 128 0.03 -6.25 -10.32
C GLU A 128 -0.34 -7.00 -11.61
N THR A 129 0.41 -8.06 -11.92
CA THR A 129 0.09 -8.97 -13.03
C THR A 129 -1.28 -9.61 -12.84
N THR A 130 -1.58 -10.04 -11.61
CA THR A 130 -2.87 -10.60 -11.23
C THR A 130 -3.98 -9.55 -11.24
N LEU A 131 -3.73 -8.33 -10.74
CA LEU A 131 -4.67 -7.21 -10.82
C LEU A 131 -5.05 -6.90 -12.28
N THR A 132 -4.06 -6.85 -13.17
CA THR A 132 -4.27 -6.62 -14.61
C THR A 132 -5.10 -7.74 -15.25
N ARG A 133 -4.79 -9.00 -14.93
CA ARG A 133 -5.56 -10.16 -15.39
C ARG A 133 -7.03 -10.07 -14.97
N ILE A 134 -7.27 -9.80 -13.68
CA ILE A 134 -8.63 -9.67 -13.12
C ILE A 134 -9.36 -8.52 -13.81
N TYR A 135 -8.74 -7.35 -13.92
CA TYR A 135 -9.35 -6.20 -14.60
C TYR A 135 -9.82 -6.55 -16.02
N ASN A 136 -8.94 -7.14 -16.83
CA ASN A 136 -9.25 -7.54 -18.20
C ASN A 136 -10.37 -8.57 -18.27
N GLU A 137 -10.39 -9.53 -17.33
CA GLU A 137 -11.45 -10.54 -17.26
C GLU A 137 -12.82 -9.91 -17.01
N PHE A 138 -12.92 -8.99 -16.05
CA PHE A 138 -14.19 -8.33 -15.73
C PHE A 138 -14.65 -7.37 -16.84
N CYS A 139 -13.72 -6.69 -17.53
CA CYS A 139 -14.07 -5.91 -18.72
C CYS A 139 -14.64 -6.78 -19.86
N ARG A 140 -14.13 -8.00 -20.07
CA ARG A 140 -14.70 -8.94 -21.04
C ARG A 140 -16.10 -9.40 -20.61
N LYS A 141 -16.29 -9.72 -19.33
CA LYS A 141 -17.60 -10.13 -18.80
C LYS A 141 -18.66 -9.04 -18.99
N GLN A 142 -18.32 -7.78 -18.70
CA GLN A 142 -19.20 -6.63 -18.98
C GLN A 142 -19.57 -6.53 -20.46
N SER A 143 -18.59 -6.68 -21.36
CA SER A 143 -18.82 -6.59 -22.81
C SER A 143 -19.79 -7.67 -23.30
N VAL A 144 -19.62 -8.92 -22.84
CA VAL A 144 -20.51 -10.03 -23.18
C VAL A 144 -21.93 -9.79 -22.67
N MET A 145 -22.09 -9.29 -21.45
CA MET A 145 -23.42 -8.98 -20.89
C MET A 145 -24.15 -7.91 -21.72
N ARG A 146 -23.47 -6.80 -22.01
CA ARG A 146 -24.03 -5.70 -22.79
C ARG A 146 -24.41 -6.10 -24.21
N VAL A 147 -23.70 -7.05 -24.80
CA VAL A 147 -24.07 -7.62 -26.12
C VAL A 147 -25.31 -8.51 -25.98
N LYS A 148 -25.38 -9.35 -24.95
CA LYS A 148 -26.54 -10.24 -24.72
C LYS A 148 -27.84 -9.46 -24.56
N ASP A 149 -27.81 -8.31 -23.88
CA ASP A 149 -28.98 -7.45 -23.71
C ASP A 149 -29.44 -6.78 -25.01
N ARG A 150 -28.57 -6.71 -26.04
CA ARG A 150 -28.88 -6.14 -27.35
C ARG A 150 -29.37 -7.15 -28.38
N ILE A 151 -29.31 -8.45 -28.09
CA ILE A 151 -29.86 -9.47 -28.99
C ILE A 151 -31.36 -9.57 -28.69
N PRO A 152 -32.25 -9.14 -29.61
CA PRO A 152 -33.68 -9.31 -29.41
C PRO A 152 -33.98 -10.80 -29.23
N LYS A 153 -34.71 -11.14 -28.17
CA LYS A 153 -35.26 -12.48 -28.00
C LYS A 153 -36.22 -12.72 -29.16
N ILE A 154 -35.76 -13.41 -30.20
CA ILE A 154 -36.62 -13.84 -31.29
C ILE A 154 -37.54 -14.89 -30.65
N GLY A 155 -38.75 -14.47 -30.32
CA GLY A 155 -39.80 -15.37 -29.87
C GLY A 155 -40.08 -16.35 -30.99
N LEU A 156 -39.67 -17.60 -30.82
CA LEU A 156 -40.22 -18.70 -31.60
C LEU A 156 -41.62 -18.95 -31.03
N ASN A 157 -42.62 -18.37 -31.70
CA ASN A 157 -44.01 -18.84 -31.64
C ASN A 157 -44.11 -20.19 -32.34
#